data_AF-A0AAV4HR74-F1
#
_entry.id   AF-A0AAV4HR74-F1
#
_cell.length_a   1.000
_cell.length_b   1.000
_cell.length_c   1.000
_cell.angle_alpha   90.00
_cell.angle_beta   90.00
_cell.angle_gamma   90.00
#
_symmetry.space_group_name_H-M   'P 1'
#
loop_
_entity.id
_entity.type
_entity.pdbx_description
1 polymer ?
#
loop_
_entity_poly.entity_id
_entity_poly.type
_entity_poly.pdbx_seq_one_letter_code
_entity_poly.pdbx_strand_id
1 'polypeptide(L)'
;MLFVEFLLKMGLVLVALGAPNGAHASRELFRKMRRNNGFMGGSRKMPSRGLRPVSSDDLPIEPLIENPSSMYDPKPEDLNIKKLREQIGSQFDRKFMSVRDPRRRRNKSLTKITRPPALRGRGKGGKGSKKGLGGTNRKRPSFLRLLRSARLQDGSKIRLDVSKRERRIFQKYMWNLTFCPVKFTWRELSNRFWPRWIREGSCVNRRSCSVPAGMTCKPSQFVYKTFLRWVCNPARRKTCKWVNISYPIITECSCQCNQ
;
A
#
# COMPACT_ATOMS: atom_id res chain seq x y z
N MET A 1 12.33 67.59 37.13
CA MET A 1 12.49 66.78 38.36
C MET A 1 11.31 65.84 38.67
N LEU A 2 10.31 65.67 37.78
CA LEU A 2 9.17 64.74 37.98
C LEU A 2 9.23 63.47 37.09
N PHE A 3 10.16 63.41 36.14
CA PHE A 3 10.23 62.32 35.16
C PHE A 3 11.11 61.14 35.61
N VAL A 4 12.04 61.36 36.54
CA VAL A 4 12.96 60.32 37.04
C VAL A 4 12.34 59.52 38.20
N GLU A 5 11.53 60.16 39.04
CA GLU A 5 10.72 59.52 40.10
C GLU A 5 9.64 58.58 39.52
N PHE A 6 9.06 58.93 38.36
CA PHE A 6 8.03 58.10 37.72
C PHE A 6 8.60 56.79 37.15
N LEU A 7 9.81 56.84 36.60
CA LEU A 7 10.47 55.66 36.04
C LEU A 7 11.01 54.71 37.13
N LEU A 8 11.48 55.23 38.27
CA LEU A 8 11.88 54.38 39.40
C LEU A 8 10.68 53.67 40.06
N LYS A 9 9.52 54.32 40.15
CA LYS A 9 8.29 53.69 40.68
C LYS A 9 7.68 52.67 39.72
N MET A 10 7.78 52.86 38.41
CA MET A 10 7.33 51.87 37.42
C MET A 10 8.28 50.66 37.31
N GLY A 11 9.57 50.83 37.59
CA GLY A 11 10.54 49.72 37.62
C GLY A 11 10.34 48.75 38.80
N LEU A 12 9.86 49.24 39.95
CA LEU A 12 9.66 48.41 41.15
C LEU A 12 8.32 47.65 41.17
N VAL A 13 7.30 48.13 40.45
CA VAL A 13 5.99 47.44 40.39
C VAL A 13 6.00 46.24 39.43
N LEU A 14 6.91 46.22 38.45
CA LEU A 14 7.05 45.08 37.51
C LEU A 14 7.78 43.86 38.09
N VAL A 15 8.41 43.97 39.26
CA VAL A 15 9.16 42.86 39.88
C VAL A 15 8.35 42.15 40.98
N ALA A 16 7.25 42.72 41.47
CA ALA A 16 6.57 42.25 42.70
C ALA A 16 5.20 41.56 42.50
N LEU A 17 4.67 41.45 41.29
CA LEU A 17 3.37 40.77 41.08
C LEU A 17 3.45 39.68 40.01
N GLY A 18 3.79 38.47 40.46
CA GLY A 18 3.22 37.25 39.86
C GLY A 18 4.19 36.23 39.29
N ALA A 19 5.22 35.82 40.03
CA ALA A 19 5.65 34.43 39.94
C ALA A 19 4.55 33.54 40.55
N PRO A 20 4.05 32.53 39.81
CA PRO A 20 4.32 31.19 40.29
C PRO A 20 4.61 30.17 39.16
N ASN A 21 5.69 29.41 39.38
CA ASN A 21 5.71 27.94 39.25
C ASN A 21 5.26 27.33 37.92
N GLY A 22 6.07 27.48 36.86
CA GLY A 22 5.83 26.82 35.57
C GLY A 22 6.82 25.72 35.14
N ALA A 23 7.88 25.43 35.93
CA ALA A 23 9.00 24.61 35.45
C ALA A 23 9.03 23.14 35.94
N HIS A 24 8.13 22.73 36.84
CA HIS A 24 8.16 21.38 37.42
C HIS A 24 7.11 20.38 36.87
N ALA A 25 6.01 20.85 36.26
CA ALA A 25 4.94 19.98 35.78
C ALA A 25 5.27 19.17 34.52
N SER A 26 6.28 19.61 33.73
CA SER A 26 6.67 18.89 32.51
C SER A 26 7.50 17.64 32.80
N ARG A 27 8.36 17.67 33.82
CA ARG A 27 9.25 16.53 34.16
C ARG A 27 8.51 15.34 34.77
N GLU A 28 7.45 15.56 35.54
CA GLU A 28 6.64 14.46 36.08
C GLU A 28 5.75 13.82 35.02
N LEU A 29 5.14 14.59 34.10
CA LEU A 29 4.39 14.03 32.97
C LEU A 29 5.27 13.17 32.06
N PHE A 30 6.51 13.61 31.79
CA PHE A 30 7.48 12.80 31.04
C PHE A 30 7.94 11.56 31.82
N ARG A 31 8.11 11.62 33.15
CA ARG A 31 8.44 10.43 33.97
C ARG A 31 7.26 9.46 34.10
N LYS A 32 6.02 9.94 34.15
CA LYS A 32 4.80 9.12 34.26
C LYS A 32 4.45 8.43 32.92
N MET A 33 4.71 9.09 31.78
CA MET A 33 4.67 8.42 30.46
C MET A 33 5.76 7.35 30.31
N ARG A 34 6.92 7.51 30.97
CA ARG A 34 7.99 6.51 30.92
C ARG A 34 7.76 5.30 31.82
N ARG A 35 6.94 5.40 32.88
CA ARG A 35 6.59 4.27 33.76
C ARG A 35 5.41 3.42 33.28
N ASN A 36 4.46 3.98 32.51
CA ASN A 36 3.26 3.24 32.08
C ASN A 36 3.38 2.50 30.74
N ASN A 37 4.51 2.59 30.03
CA ASN A 37 4.79 1.78 28.83
C ASN A 37 5.68 0.57 29.12
N GLY A 38 5.54 0.00 30.31
CA GLY A 38 6.13 -1.29 30.67
C GLY A 38 5.14 -2.43 30.45
N PHE A 39 4.78 -2.75 29.20
CA PHE A 39 4.49 -4.12 28.74
C PHE A 39 4.08 -4.14 27.26
N MET A 40 4.64 -5.12 26.52
CA MET A 40 4.56 -5.35 25.07
C MET A 40 5.50 -4.44 24.25
N GLY A 41 6.81 -4.72 24.20
CA GLY A 41 7.41 -6.05 24.12
C GLY A 41 7.77 -6.32 22.67
N GLY A 42 8.94 -5.81 22.30
CA GLY A 42 9.48 -5.82 20.96
C GLY A 42 10.63 -4.84 20.96
N SER A 43 11.63 -5.11 21.80
CA SER A 43 12.94 -4.47 21.67
C SER A 43 13.36 -4.71 20.23
N ARG A 44 13.14 -3.73 19.34
CA ARG A 44 13.82 -3.71 18.05
C ARG A 44 15.27 -3.60 18.45
N LYS A 45 15.95 -4.74 18.61
CA LYS A 45 17.39 -4.79 18.52
C LYS A 45 17.67 -4.04 17.22
N MET A 46 18.17 -2.81 17.32
CA MET A 46 18.78 -2.19 16.16
C MET A 46 19.77 -3.24 15.68
N PRO A 47 19.68 -3.70 14.42
CA PRO A 47 20.68 -4.61 13.89
C PRO A 47 22.01 -3.93 14.15
N SER A 48 22.90 -4.60 14.89
CA SER A 48 24.30 -4.23 14.96
C SER A 48 24.72 -3.83 13.56
N ARG A 49 25.22 -2.60 13.37
CA ARG A 49 25.63 -2.08 12.05
C ARG A 49 26.62 -3.06 11.44
N GLY A 50 26.11 -4.02 10.69
CA GLY A 50 26.90 -5.03 10.02
C GLY A 50 27.55 -4.40 8.81
N LEU A 51 28.62 -5.02 8.31
CA LEU A 51 29.27 -4.62 7.06
C LEU A 51 28.38 -4.79 5.82
N ARG A 52 27.13 -5.25 5.98
CA ARG A 52 26.16 -5.45 4.90
C ARG A 52 25.01 -4.45 5.04
N PRO A 53 24.51 -3.90 3.92
CA PRO A 53 23.34 -3.04 3.93
C PRO A 53 22.09 -3.81 4.37
N VAL A 54 21.16 -3.10 5.00
CA VAL A 54 19.84 -3.62 5.36
C VAL A 54 18.93 -3.53 4.14
N SER A 55 18.17 -4.59 3.86
CA SER A 55 17.18 -4.59 2.78
C SER A 55 16.00 -3.68 3.12
N SER A 56 15.51 -2.91 2.14
CA SER A 56 14.27 -2.16 2.28
C SER A 56 13.05 -3.04 1.97
N ASP A 57 11.94 -2.76 2.65
CA ASP A 57 10.62 -3.33 2.38
C ASP A 57 9.76 -2.42 1.48
N ASP A 58 10.37 -1.40 0.87
CA ASP A 58 9.67 -0.46 0.00
C ASP A 58 9.14 -1.13 -1.27
N LEU A 59 7.93 -0.74 -1.66
CA LEU A 59 7.23 -1.23 -2.85
C LEU A 59 6.81 -0.04 -3.73
N PRO A 60 6.74 -0.21 -5.07
CA PRO A 60 6.92 -1.43 -5.85
C PRO A 60 8.39 -1.83 -6.09
N ILE A 61 8.63 -3.11 -6.35
CA ILE A 61 9.97 -3.61 -6.70
C ILE A 61 10.34 -3.22 -8.13
N GLU A 62 11.50 -2.60 -8.26
CA GLU A 62 12.12 -2.28 -9.55
C GLU A 62 12.56 -3.53 -10.33
N PRO A 63 12.60 -3.48 -11.67
CA PRO A 63 13.22 -4.55 -12.46
C PRO A 63 14.63 -4.85 -12.00
N LEU A 64 14.93 -6.14 -11.80
CA LEU A 64 16.29 -6.58 -11.59
C LEU A 64 17.10 -6.31 -12.87
N ILE A 65 18.21 -5.58 -12.73
CA ILE A 65 19.19 -5.40 -13.81
C ILE A 65 19.99 -6.69 -13.91
N GLU A 66 19.75 -7.48 -14.95
CA GLU A 66 20.42 -8.76 -15.17
C GLU A 66 21.66 -8.62 -16.04
N ASN A 67 22.65 -9.49 -15.83
CA ASN A 67 23.79 -9.59 -16.73
C ASN A 67 23.30 -10.01 -18.13
N PRO A 68 23.65 -9.28 -19.21
CA PRO A 68 23.15 -9.53 -20.56
C PRO A 68 23.72 -10.79 -21.22
N SER A 69 24.75 -11.42 -20.63
CA SER A 69 25.38 -12.61 -21.20
C SER A 69 24.45 -13.82 -21.14
N SER A 70 24.19 -14.42 -22.31
CA SER A 70 23.41 -15.66 -22.48
C SER A 70 24.01 -16.88 -21.75
N MET A 71 25.29 -16.82 -21.36
CA MET A 71 25.93 -17.90 -20.60
C MET A 71 25.26 -18.18 -19.24
N TYR A 72 24.54 -17.19 -18.69
CA TYR A 72 23.81 -17.33 -17.44
C TYR A 72 22.33 -17.72 -17.63
N ASP A 73 21.90 -17.95 -18.87
CA ASP A 73 20.53 -18.32 -19.18
C ASP A 73 20.35 -19.85 -19.10
N PRO A 74 19.17 -20.33 -18.66
CA PRO A 74 18.89 -21.76 -18.66
C PRO A 74 18.79 -22.29 -20.09
N LYS A 75 19.31 -23.49 -20.32
CA LYS A 75 19.20 -24.17 -21.62
C LYS A 75 17.80 -24.79 -21.78
N PRO A 76 17.38 -25.16 -23.00
CA PRO A 76 16.09 -25.82 -23.22
C PRO A 76 15.89 -27.09 -22.39
N GLU A 77 16.96 -27.84 -22.11
CA GLU A 77 16.92 -29.07 -21.32
C GLU A 77 16.59 -28.79 -19.84
N ASP A 78 17.01 -27.63 -19.33
CA ASP A 78 16.78 -27.16 -17.96
C ASP A 78 15.37 -26.57 -17.77
N LEU A 79 14.63 -26.34 -18.86
CA LEU A 79 13.29 -25.74 -18.90
C LEU A 79 12.17 -26.77 -19.00
N ASN A 80 12.34 -27.93 -18.36
CA ASN A 80 11.28 -28.94 -18.31
C ASN A 80 10.11 -28.49 -17.40
N ILE A 81 9.03 -28.02 -18.03
CA ILE A 81 7.83 -27.47 -17.37
C ILE A 81 7.25 -28.41 -16.31
N LYS A 82 7.28 -29.74 -16.54
CA LYS A 82 6.72 -30.72 -15.60
C LYS A 82 7.54 -30.74 -14.31
N LYS A 83 8.88 -30.87 -14.42
CA LYS A 83 9.80 -30.85 -13.27
C LYS A 83 9.72 -29.55 -12.48
N LEU A 84 9.69 -28.41 -13.18
CA LEU A 84 9.60 -27.09 -12.54
C LEU A 84 8.28 -26.90 -11.80
N ARG A 85 7.19 -27.46 -12.36
CA ARG A 85 5.88 -27.44 -11.72
C ARG A 85 5.79 -28.34 -10.49
N GLU A 86 6.47 -29.48 -10.52
CA GLU A 86 6.62 -30.35 -9.35
C GLU A 86 7.46 -29.66 -8.27
N GLN A 87 8.56 -28.99 -8.63
CA GLN A 87 9.44 -28.29 -7.69
C GLN A 87 8.75 -27.13 -6.95
N ILE A 88 7.94 -26.32 -7.63
CA ILE A 88 7.17 -25.24 -6.98
C ILE A 88 5.99 -25.79 -6.15
N GLY A 89 5.46 -26.96 -6.55
CA GLY A 89 4.33 -27.62 -5.90
C GLY A 89 3.09 -26.74 -5.76
N SER A 90 2.56 -26.69 -4.54
CA SER A 90 1.32 -25.99 -4.18
C SER A 90 1.42 -24.46 -4.21
N GLN A 91 2.62 -23.90 -4.29
CA GLN A 91 2.84 -22.45 -4.31
C GLN A 91 2.51 -21.83 -5.68
N PHE A 92 2.33 -22.65 -6.72
CA PHE A 92 1.94 -22.18 -8.04
C PHE A 92 0.52 -21.62 -8.04
N ASP A 93 0.40 -20.29 -8.12
CA ASP A 93 -0.89 -19.60 -8.15
C ASP A 93 -1.21 -19.08 -9.56
N ARG A 94 -2.13 -19.76 -10.25
CA ARG A 94 -2.55 -19.39 -11.62
C ARG A 94 -3.19 -18.00 -11.72
N LYS A 95 -3.68 -17.42 -10.62
CA LYS A 95 -4.25 -16.06 -10.60
C LYS A 95 -3.17 -15.00 -10.73
N PHE A 96 -1.97 -15.29 -10.22
CA PHE A 96 -0.86 -14.35 -10.16
C PHE A 96 0.34 -14.75 -11.02
N MET A 97 0.37 -15.97 -11.55
CA MET A 97 1.51 -16.53 -12.26
C MET A 97 1.07 -17.26 -13.53
N SER A 98 1.87 -17.15 -14.59
CA SER A 98 1.64 -17.86 -15.84
C SER A 98 2.96 -18.22 -16.52
N VAL A 99 3.00 -19.42 -17.12
CA VAL A 99 4.16 -19.87 -17.91
C VAL A 99 4.17 -19.20 -19.29
N ARG A 100 2.99 -18.97 -19.88
CA ARG A 100 2.82 -18.34 -21.20
C ARG A 100 2.22 -16.93 -21.05
N ASP A 101 2.43 -16.06 -22.03
CA ASP A 101 1.85 -14.72 -22.02
C ASP A 101 0.31 -14.79 -21.93
N PRO A 102 -0.29 -14.32 -20.82
CA PRO A 102 -1.74 -14.36 -20.65
C PRO A 102 -2.47 -13.32 -21.52
N ARG A 103 -1.77 -12.30 -22.04
CA ARG A 103 -2.35 -11.30 -22.95
C ARG A 103 -2.66 -11.90 -24.31
N ARG A 104 -1.84 -12.83 -24.80
CA ARG A 104 -2.08 -13.55 -26.06
C ARG A 104 -3.38 -14.36 -26.06
N ARG A 105 -3.80 -14.88 -24.89
CA ARG A 105 -5.09 -15.58 -24.76
C ARG A 105 -6.29 -14.66 -24.96
N ARG A 106 -6.18 -13.40 -24.52
CA ARG A 106 -7.27 -12.40 -24.64
C ARG A 106 -7.52 -12.04 -26.10
N ASN A 107 -6.45 -11.89 -26.88
CA ASN A 107 -6.54 -11.48 -28.29
C ASN A 107 -7.15 -12.58 -29.18
N LYS A 108 -6.95 -13.87 -28.85
CA LYS A 108 -7.63 -14.99 -29.54
C LYS A 108 -9.14 -15.05 -29.26
N SER A 109 -9.63 -14.39 -28.21
CA SER A 109 -11.07 -14.34 -27.90
C SER A 109 -11.80 -13.21 -28.63
N LEU A 110 -11.06 -12.26 -29.23
CA LEU A 110 -11.61 -11.17 -30.03
C LEU A 110 -11.75 -11.51 -31.53
N THR A 111 -11.23 -12.67 -31.98
CA THR A 111 -11.32 -13.11 -33.38
C THR A 111 -12.51 -14.03 -33.67
N LYS A 112 -13.39 -14.30 -32.69
CA LYS A 112 -14.75 -14.80 -32.97
C LYS A 112 -15.69 -13.60 -33.10
N ILE A 113 -15.60 -12.89 -34.21
CA ILE A 113 -16.66 -12.00 -34.67
C ILE A 113 -17.79 -12.90 -35.18
N THR A 114 -18.62 -13.37 -34.25
CA THR A 114 -19.95 -13.86 -34.59
C THR A 114 -20.79 -12.61 -34.87
N ARG A 115 -21.49 -12.62 -36.02
CA ARG A 115 -22.38 -11.59 -36.58
C ARG A 115 -23.23 -10.88 -35.50
N PRO A 116 -23.54 -9.58 -35.66
CA PRO A 116 -24.32 -8.82 -34.69
C PRO A 116 -25.70 -9.49 -34.49
N PRO A 117 -26.09 -9.86 -33.25
CA PRO A 117 -27.44 -10.32 -33.00
C PRO A 117 -28.40 -9.15 -33.12
N ALA A 118 -29.35 -9.31 -34.04
CA ALA A 118 -30.50 -8.45 -34.24
C ALA A 118 -31.22 -8.11 -32.92
N LEU A 119 -31.74 -6.88 -32.88
CA LEU A 119 -32.71 -6.38 -31.91
C LEU A 119 -33.85 -7.39 -31.71
N ARG A 120 -33.87 -8.12 -30.59
CA ARG A 120 -35.08 -8.76 -30.05
C ARG A 120 -35.07 -8.77 -28.53
N GLY A 121 -36.22 -8.39 -27.98
CA GLY A 121 -36.82 -9.15 -26.89
C GLY A 121 -36.57 -8.64 -25.48
N ARG A 122 -37.43 -7.73 -25.05
CA ARG A 122 -37.80 -7.45 -23.66
C ARG A 122 -38.21 -8.77 -22.97
N GLY A 123 -37.36 -9.27 -22.07
CA GLY A 123 -37.61 -10.47 -21.24
C GLY A 123 -37.44 -10.14 -19.75
N LYS A 124 -38.50 -10.38 -18.98
CA LYS A 124 -38.59 -10.21 -17.53
C LYS A 124 -37.65 -11.18 -16.78
N GLY A 125 -37.19 -10.75 -15.61
CA GLY A 125 -36.92 -11.65 -14.49
C GLY A 125 -35.61 -12.45 -14.56
N GLY A 126 -34.50 -11.80 -14.21
CA GLY A 126 -33.29 -12.49 -13.79
C GLY A 126 -32.53 -11.60 -12.82
N LYS A 127 -32.30 -12.08 -11.59
CA LYS A 127 -31.44 -11.43 -10.58
C LYS A 127 -29.99 -11.42 -11.08
N GLY A 128 -29.72 -10.61 -12.09
CA GLY A 128 -28.40 -10.32 -12.60
C GLY A 128 -27.68 -9.45 -11.57
N SER A 129 -26.67 -10.06 -10.95
CA SER A 129 -25.71 -9.37 -10.11
C SER A 129 -25.19 -8.14 -10.85
N LYS A 130 -25.64 -6.94 -10.47
CA LYS A 130 -25.07 -5.65 -10.93
C LYS A 130 -23.66 -5.52 -10.35
N LYS A 131 -22.71 -6.32 -10.86
CA LYS A 131 -21.28 -6.04 -10.70
C LYS A 131 -20.96 -4.88 -11.64
N GLY A 132 -21.24 -3.68 -11.17
CA GLY A 132 -20.69 -2.47 -11.76
C GLY A 132 -19.18 -2.61 -11.88
N LEU A 133 -18.63 -2.10 -12.98
CA LEU A 133 -17.19 -1.93 -13.17
C LEU A 133 -16.62 -1.26 -11.91
N GLY A 134 -15.76 -1.97 -11.18
CA GLY A 134 -15.06 -1.45 -10.00
C GLY A 134 -15.56 -1.94 -8.63
N GLY A 135 -16.40 -2.98 -8.57
CA GLY A 135 -16.79 -3.61 -7.30
C GLY A 135 -15.64 -4.35 -6.62
N THR A 136 -14.75 -3.63 -5.93
CA THR A 136 -13.94 -4.25 -4.87
C THR A 136 -14.88 -4.52 -3.69
N ASN A 137 -14.77 -5.71 -3.08
CA ASN A 137 -15.49 -6.09 -1.85
C ASN A 137 -15.02 -5.28 -0.61
N ARG A 138 -14.57 -4.03 -0.79
CA ARG A 138 -14.11 -3.22 0.34
C ARG A 138 -15.31 -2.62 1.04
N LYS A 139 -15.41 -2.90 2.33
CA LYS A 139 -16.37 -2.26 3.22
C LYS A 139 -16.01 -0.77 3.31
N ARG A 140 -17.03 0.09 3.28
CA ARG A 140 -16.85 1.53 3.50
C ARG A 140 -16.09 1.75 4.81
N PRO A 141 -15.03 2.60 4.84
CA PRO A 141 -14.31 2.90 6.05
C PRO A 141 -15.24 3.37 7.18
N SER A 142 -14.96 2.91 8.41
CA SER A 142 -15.78 3.21 9.58
C SER A 142 -15.87 4.70 9.87
N PHE A 143 -14.79 5.46 9.62
CA PHE A 143 -14.76 6.91 9.88
C PHE A 143 -15.80 7.70 9.08
N LEU A 144 -16.14 7.26 7.86
CA LEU A 144 -17.19 7.89 7.06
C LEU A 144 -18.60 7.71 7.65
N ARG A 145 -18.78 6.78 8.60
CA ARG A 145 -20.05 6.62 9.33
C ARG A 145 -20.26 7.72 10.38
N LEU A 146 -19.20 8.42 10.81
CA LEU A 146 -19.21 9.37 11.93
C LEU A 146 -19.78 10.75 11.60
N LEU A 147 -20.21 10.99 10.36
CA LEU A 147 -20.71 12.29 9.88
C LEU A 147 -22.10 12.70 10.43
N ARG A 148 -22.45 12.25 11.64
CA ARG A 148 -23.64 12.70 12.39
C ARG A 148 -23.35 13.92 13.25
N SER A 149 -22.15 14.03 13.77
CA SER A 149 -21.73 15.09 14.67
C SER A 149 -20.25 15.36 14.48
N ALA A 150 -19.84 16.62 14.55
CA ALA A 150 -18.43 17.00 14.61
C ALA A 150 -18.10 17.49 16.03
N ARG A 151 -16.84 17.30 16.45
CA ARG A 151 -16.31 17.93 17.66
C ARG A 151 -15.46 19.11 17.22
N LEU A 152 -15.72 20.28 17.75
CA LEU A 152 -14.87 21.46 17.56
C LEU A 152 -13.66 21.38 18.50
N GLN A 153 -12.68 22.24 18.27
CA GLN A 153 -11.45 22.31 19.05
C GLN A 153 -11.72 22.70 20.52
N ASP A 154 -12.81 23.42 20.77
CA ASP A 154 -13.33 23.80 22.09
C ASP A 154 -14.00 22.62 22.85
N GLY A 155 -14.06 21.42 22.24
CA GLY A 155 -14.71 20.25 22.82
C GLY A 155 -16.22 20.20 22.65
N SER A 156 -16.84 21.25 22.09
CA SER A 156 -18.27 21.29 21.80
C SER A 156 -18.64 20.30 20.70
N LYS A 157 -19.80 19.65 20.85
CA LYS A 157 -20.34 18.72 19.85
C LYS A 157 -21.41 19.42 19.04
N ILE A 158 -21.12 19.71 17.78
CA ILE A 158 -22.12 20.20 16.85
C ILE A 158 -22.82 19.03 16.15
N ARG A 159 -24.15 19.09 16.07
CA ARG A 159 -24.92 18.17 15.23
C ARG A 159 -24.94 18.72 13.82
N LEU A 160 -24.56 17.88 12.86
CA LEU A 160 -24.66 18.24 11.45
C LEU A 160 -26.08 17.92 11.00
N ASP A 161 -26.91 18.95 10.90
CA ASP A 161 -28.28 18.84 10.37
C ASP A 161 -28.21 18.67 8.85
N VAL A 162 -27.95 17.45 8.42
CA VAL A 162 -27.80 17.06 7.02
C VAL A 162 -28.75 15.91 6.76
N SER A 163 -29.53 16.01 5.68
CA SER A 163 -30.49 14.97 5.35
C SER A 163 -29.79 13.63 5.15
N LYS A 164 -30.53 12.53 5.38
CA LYS A 164 -30.01 11.16 5.18
C LYS A 164 -29.52 10.96 3.73
N ARG A 165 -30.11 11.65 2.76
CA ARG A 165 -29.74 11.60 1.34
C ARG A 165 -28.39 12.27 1.10
N GLU A 166 -28.22 13.50 1.54
CA GLU A 166 -26.97 14.27 1.39
C GLU A 166 -25.80 13.58 2.09
N ARG A 167 -26.01 13.08 3.31
CA ARG A 167 -24.98 12.31 4.02
C ARG A 167 -24.50 11.11 3.21
N ARG A 168 -25.39 10.39 2.52
CA ARG A 168 -25.01 9.25 1.66
C ARG A 168 -24.25 9.70 0.42
N ILE A 169 -24.64 10.82 -0.19
CA ILE A 169 -23.96 11.40 -1.35
C ILE A 169 -22.54 11.80 -0.95
N PHE A 170 -22.40 12.56 0.15
CA PHE A 170 -21.10 12.97 0.67
C PHE A 170 -20.23 11.77 1.06
N GLN A 171 -20.77 10.78 1.78
CA GLN A 171 -20.03 9.55 2.12
C GLN A 171 -19.54 8.82 0.87
N LYS A 172 -20.36 8.75 -0.18
CA LYS A 172 -19.99 8.12 -1.45
C LYS A 172 -18.91 8.93 -2.17
N TYR A 173 -19.05 10.25 -2.17
CA TYR A 173 -18.06 11.16 -2.76
C TYR A 173 -16.70 11.05 -2.06
N MET A 174 -16.68 11.19 -0.73
CA MET A 174 -15.46 11.03 0.08
C MET A 174 -14.85 9.65 -0.12
N TRP A 175 -15.65 8.58 -0.09
CA TRP A 175 -15.13 7.24 -0.32
C TRP A 175 -14.48 7.11 -1.70
N ASN A 176 -15.12 7.60 -2.76
CA ASN A 176 -14.55 7.55 -4.11
C ASN A 176 -13.30 8.44 -4.27
N LEU A 177 -13.20 9.52 -3.49
CA LEU A 177 -12.03 10.39 -3.47
C LEU A 177 -10.83 9.74 -2.77
N THR A 178 -11.06 9.18 -1.58
CA THR A 178 -10.00 8.59 -0.75
C THR A 178 -9.69 7.14 -1.08
N PHE A 179 -10.48 6.51 -1.97
CA PHE A 179 -10.28 5.11 -2.36
C PHE A 179 -9.13 4.97 -3.34
N CYS A 180 -8.17 4.10 -2.98
CA CYS A 180 -7.01 3.77 -3.77
C CYS A 180 -7.17 2.40 -4.46
N PRO A 181 -7.51 2.34 -5.75
CA PRO A 181 -7.60 1.09 -6.48
C PRO A 181 -6.22 0.49 -6.79
N VAL A 182 -6.14 -0.83 -6.75
CA VAL A 182 -4.99 -1.59 -7.25
C VAL A 182 -5.22 -1.96 -8.71
N LYS A 183 -4.32 -1.54 -9.61
CA LYS A 183 -4.31 -1.95 -11.00
C LYS A 183 -3.41 -3.17 -11.13
N PHE A 184 -3.98 -4.29 -11.59
CA PHE A 184 -3.19 -5.48 -11.87
C PHE A 184 -2.72 -5.51 -13.32
N THR A 185 -1.42 -5.64 -13.52
CA THR A 185 -0.77 -5.75 -14.83
C THR A 185 0.02 -7.03 -14.93
N TRP A 186 0.02 -7.65 -16.11
CA TRP A 186 0.89 -8.77 -16.38
C TRP A 186 2.23 -8.25 -16.87
N ARG A 187 3.29 -8.64 -16.17
CA ARG A 187 4.66 -8.28 -16.45
C ARG A 187 5.49 -9.52 -16.70
N GLU A 188 6.46 -9.37 -17.58
CA GLU A 188 7.47 -10.37 -17.86
C GLU A 188 8.69 -10.11 -16.99
N LEU A 189 9.19 -11.13 -16.27
CA LEU A 189 10.37 -10.98 -15.43
C LEU A 189 11.66 -11.18 -16.25
N SER A 190 11.97 -12.43 -16.62
CA SER A 190 13.08 -12.83 -17.50
C SER A 190 12.98 -14.35 -17.78
N ASN A 191 13.80 -14.86 -18.70
CA ASN A 191 13.94 -16.31 -18.97
C ASN A 191 14.58 -17.08 -17.79
N ARG A 192 15.30 -16.37 -16.91
CA ARG A 192 15.89 -16.90 -15.67
C ARG A 192 14.89 -17.01 -14.52
N PHE A 193 13.61 -16.70 -14.75
CA PHE A 193 12.53 -16.88 -13.79
C PHE A 193 11.50 -17.86 -14.32
N TRP A 194 10.99 -18.70 -13.43
CA TRP A 194 9.90 -19.62 -13.73
C TRP A 194 8.87 -19.59 -12.59
N PRO A 195 7.58 -19.30 -12.85
CA PRO A 195 6.97 -18.96 -14.14
C PRO A 195 7.39 -17.58 -14.68
N ARG A 196 7.50 -17.44 -16.01
CA ARG A 196 8.02 -16.22 -16.68
C ARG A 196 7.13 -14.97 -16.53
N TRP A 197 5.82 -15.15 -16.40
CA TRP A 197 4.85 -14.06 -16.33
C TRP A 197 4.23 -13.96 -14.95
N ILE A 198 4.27 -12.76 -14.38
CA ILE A 198 3.68 -12.43 -13.08
C ILE A 198 2.62 -11.35 -13.22
N ARG A 199 1.58 -11.43 -12.38
CA ARG A 199 0.54 -10.42 -12.28
C ARG A 199 0.83 -9.53 -11.08
N GLU A 200 1.56 -8.46 -11.31
CA GLU A 200 1.87 -7.48 -10.28
C GLU A 200 0.68 -6.52 -10.05
N GLY A 201 0.54 -6.05 -8.81
CA GLY A 201 -0.37 -4.96 -8.45
C GLY A 201 0.39 -3.64 -8.42
N SER A 202 -0.23 -2.57 -8.93
CA SER A 202 0.32 -1.22 -8.92
C SER A 202 -0.74 -0.23 -8.43
N CYS A 203 -0.35 0.70 -7.56
CA CYS A 203 -1.24 1.75 -7.06
C CYS A 203 -1.40 2.85 -8.11
N VAL A 204 -2.64 3.25 -8.38
CA VAL A 204 -2.91 4.30 -9.37
C VAL A 204 -2.85 5.67 -8.73
N ASN A 205 -1.83 6.46 -9.07
CA ASN A 205 -1.64 7.83 -8.60
C ASN A 205 -1.97 8.83 -9.70
N ARG A 206 -3.23 9.24 -9.81
CA ARG A 206 -3.67 10.28 -10.76
C ARG A 206 -4.02 11.61 -10.10
N ARG A 207 -4.33 11.60 -8.80
CA ARG A 207 -4.77 12.74 -8.01
C ARG A 207 -4.42 12.53 -6.54
N SER A 208 -4.47 13.59 -5.74
CA SER A 208 -4.46 13.47 -4.28
C SER A 208 -5.65 12.63 -3.81
N CYS A 209 -5.40 11.70 -2.87
CA CYS A 209 -6.43 10.88 -2.24
C CYS A 209 -6.96 11.49 -0.94
N SER A 210 -6.67 12.76 -0.66
CA SER A 210 -6.99 13.46 0.59
C SER A 210 -7.53 14.86 0.36
N VAL A 211 -8.16 15.40 1.41
CA VAL A 211 -8.66 16.78 1.50
C VAL A 211 -8.09 17.42 2.78
N PRO A 212 -7.32 18.53 2.71
CA PRO A 212 -6.82 19.19 1.50
C PRO A 212 -5.87 18.29 0.69
N ALA A 213 -5.52 18.70 -0.53
CA ALA A 213 -4.66 17.90 -1.39
C ALA A 213 -3.24 17.75 -0.81
N GLY A 214 -2.67 16.54 -0.85
CA GLY A 214 -1.28 16.31 -0.39
C GLY A 214 -0.89 14.83 -0.23
N MET A 215 -1.84 13.94 0.06
CA MET A 215 -1.59 12.50 0.19
C MET A 215 -1.71 11.76 -1.15
N THR A 216 -0.94 10.68 -1.32
CA THR A 216 -0.95 9.82 -2.51
C THR A 216 -1.27 8.36 -2.17
N CYS A 217 -1.71 7.59 -3.16
CA CYS A 217 -1.99 6.18 -2.94
C CYS A 217 -0.68 5.38 -2.94
N LYS A 218 -0.35 4.83 -1.77
CA LYS A 218 0.83 3.96 -1.58
C LYS A 218 0.41 2.52 -1.28
N PRO A 219 1.29 1.54 -1.55
CA PRO A 219 1.05 0.16 -1.17
C PRO A 219 0.85 0.04 0.34
N SER A 220 -0.18 -0.69 0.77
CA SER A 220 -0.51 -0.88 2.19
C SER A 220 -0.44 -2.32 2.64
N GLN A 221 -0.71 -3.26 1.73
CA GLN A 221 -0.53 -4.67 1.97
C GLN A 221 0.03 -5.34 0.71
N PHE A 222 0.82 -6.37 0.96
CA PHE A 222 1.40 -7.23 -0.05
C PHE A 222 1.33 -8.68 0.41
N VAL A 223 1.44 -9.60 -0.54
CA VAL A 223 1.49 -11.04 -0.29
C VAL A 223 2.68 -11.60 -1.03
N TYR A 224 3.52 -12.36 -0.32
CA TYR A 224 4.62 -13.07 -0.96
C TYR A 224 4.10 -14.23 -1.82
N LYS A 225 4.68 -14.37 -3.00
CA LYS A 225 4.51 -15.53 -3.86
C LYS A 225 5.87 -16.14 -4.14
N THR A 226 5.93 -17.46 -4.08
CA THR A 226 7.16 -18.21 -4.33
C THR A 226 7.26 -18.56 -5.80
N PHE A 227 8.43 -18.36 -6.39
CA PHE A 227 8.75 -18.81 -7.73
C PHE A 227 10.18 -19.33 -7.81
N LEU A 228 10.56 -19.85 -8.97
CA LEU A 228 11.88 -20.39 -9.24
C LEU A 228 12.77 -19.35 -9.91
N ARG A 229 14.00 -19.20 -9.41
CA ARG A 229 15.07 -18.40 -9.99
C ARG A 229 16.18 -19.32 -10.47
N TRP A 230 16.66 -19.11 -11.68
CA TRP A 230 17.86 -19.74 -12.20
C TRP A 230 19.10 -19.02 -11.64
N VAL A 231 19.91 -19.74 -10.88
CA VAL A 231 21.13 -19.20 -10.26
C VAL A 231 22.31 -20.06 -10.68
N CYS A 232 23.34 -19.42 -11.22
CA CYS A 232 24.62 -20.03 -11.55
C CYS A 232 25.68 -19.61 -10.54
N ASN A 233 26.49 -20.57 -10.08
CA ASN A 233 27.61 -20.27 -9.20
C ASN A 233 28.81 -19.74 -10.01
N PRO A 234 29.25 -18.48 -9.82
CA PRO A 234 30.37 -17.91 -10.56
C PRO A 234 31.71 -18.61 -10.26
N ALA A 235 31.89 -19.17 -9.06
CA ALA A 235 33.11 -19.87 -8.67
C ALA A 235 33.24 -21.24 -9.35
N ARG A 236 32.11 -21.88 -9.68
CA ARG A 236 32.10 -23.20 -10.31
C ARG A 236 31.62 -23.21 -11.76
N ARG A 237 31.19 -22.07 -12.33
CA ARG A 237 30.67 -21.74 -13.71
C ARG A 237 29.82 -22.79 -14.47
N LYS A 238 29.63 -23.98 -13.92
CA LYS A 238 29.06 -25.19 -14.51
C LYS A 238 27.90 -25.74 -13.69
N THR A 239 27.63 -25.17 -12.51
CA THR A 239 26.51 -25.58 -11.64
C THR A 239 25.49 -24.46 -11.58
N CYS A 240 24.47 -24.60 -12.41
CA CYS A 240 23.28 -23.77 -12.38
C CYS A 240 22.10 -24.60 -11.88
N LYS A 241 21.21 -23.99 -11.11
CA LYS A 241 20.03 -24.67 -10.57
C LYS A 241 18.88 -23.72 -10.35
N TRP A 242 17.68 -24.29 -10.32
CA TRP A 242 16.47 -23.59 -9.92
C TRP A 242 16.37 -23.54 -8.40
N VAL A 243 16.23 -22.34 -7.84
CA VAL A 243 16.03 -22.12 -6.40
C VAL A 243 14.72 -21.37 -6.15
N ASN A 244 14.07 -21.68 -5.04
CA ASN A 244 12.85 -21.00 -4.62
C ASN A 244 13.19 -19.61 -4.09
N ILE A 245 12.50 -18.58 -4.58
CA ILE A 245 12.57 -17.23 -4.01
C ILE A 245 11.18 -16.66 -3.80
N SER A 246 11.05 -15.77 -2.82
CA SER A 246 9.82 -15.07 -2.46
C SER A 246 9.77 -13.69 -3.09
N TYR A 247 8.65 -13.35 -3.72
CA TYR A 247 8.42 -12.05 -4.33
C TYR A 247 7.11 -11.43 -3.85
N PRO A 248 7.13 -10.20 -3.31
CA PRO A 248 5.93 -9.54 -2.83
C PRO A 248 5.09 -9.01 -3.99
N ILE A 249 3.79 -9.31 -3.95
CA ILE A 249 2.79 -8.75 -4.87
C ILE A 249 1.87 -7.84 -4.07
N ILE A 250 1.73 -6.59 -4.52
CA ILE A 250 0.82 -5.62 -3.92
C ILE A 250 -0.63 -6.09 -4.11
N THR A 251 -1.34 -6.25 -2.99
CA THR A 251 -2.77 -6.63 -2.97
C THR A 251 -3.66 -5.46 -2.63
N GLU A 252 -3.14 -4.49 -1.87
CA GLU A 252 -3.89 -3.37 -1.33
C GLU A 252 -3.10 -2.06 -1.39
N CYS A 253 -3.81 -0.97 -1.72
CA CYS A 253 -3.29 0.39 -1.61
C CYS A 253 -4.12 1.19 -0.59
N SER A 254 -3.46 2.13 0.08
CA SER A 254 -4.05 3.08 1.03
C SER A 254 -3.56 4.50 0.76
N CYS A 255 -4.34 5.48 1.20
CA CYS A 255 -3.95 6.88 1.11
C CYS A 255 -2.94 7.21 2.21
N GLN A 256 -1.74 7.65 1.84
CA GLN A 256 -0.64 7.94 2.78
C GLN A 256 0.06 9.25 2.39
N CYS A 257 0.75 9.85 3.36
CA CYS A 257 1.54 11.06 3.11
C CYS A 257 2.76 10.76 2.23
N ASN A 258 3.14 11.74 1.42
CA ASN A 258 4.48 11.80 0.85
C ASN A 258 5.42 12.19 1.99
N GLN A 259 6.44 11.36 2.23
CA GLN A 259 7.38 11.51 3.33
C GLN A 259 8.62 12.20 2.78
#